data_AF-R7SDZ8-F1
#
_entry.id   AF-R7SDZ8-F1
#
_cell.length_a   1.000
_cell.length_b   1.000
_cell.length_c   1.000
_cell.angle_alpha   90.00
_cell.angle_beta   90.00
_cell.angle_gamma   90.00
#
_symmetry.space_group_name_H-M   'P 1'
#
loop_
_entity.id
_entity.type
_entity.pdbx_description
1 polymer ?
#
loop_
_entity_poly.entity_id
_entity_poly.type
_entity_poly.pdbx_seq_one_letter_code
_entity_poly.pdbx_strand_id
1 'polypeptide(L)'
;MNGPMKLQETLSTVYEITPQFVAMDTIKSLLSTGSIQECSLLFDKLRKLAFLDFCLRRVNHGVMYWRITAIKMLEHLLVANKFNLAQTISSSSVGAILETLCTCALQDPDLNSQELNNPYTSWQHNMYPDFRNTSLWNQDDTTRQCTDNRIFGLVQQDAMQAVYAIASSSEAVPLRLWSRILKRRPIVIDLLLDCTILERPTYYPESDAAALACESFNAMFRSPRYLIPGIAVPAELASELLDLRHVTEALKLLTQNQDWSERIIAIFTKQDEEDEIAIREKLRKPDTLIPNAPKETLYNSIQRDHVRARVAMLRLIISLSHVSDHCGIKNIEIESFLRIAYEALTDTTSQKYLHGDQIPDGIATGVERMNAGPPMDVLGAIALIRLLAVLAHRNGLTNIQLLHKPPHGLSSTTSLAQIQQITHPDVIRRVIAICIDKANSQVEAGSQCTILRKDLVACTRACNAYHSATELLVALVGLNDHSGSLYGKETQGVRQMLAKTLGSAASLWLHLKRYSSAYACAVAAVRTAEDIPESEGRNPAIIAMNRRRALEAKKGMETDHHQYKYVLRL
;
A
#
# COMPACT_ATOMS: atom_id res chain seq x y z
N MET A 1 44.78 -28.37 -18.13
CA MET A 1 44.82 -29.11 -16.85
C MET A 1 45.17 -28.15 -15.68
N ASN A 2 44.26 -27.23 -15.33
CA ASN A 2 44.38 -26.34 -14.14
C ASN A 2 43.29 -26.66 -13.09
N GLY A 3 42.78 -27.91 -13.09
CA GLY A 3 41.56 -28.31 -12.38
C GLY A 3 41.65 -28.51 -10.85
N PRO A 4 42.69 -29.16 -10.29
CA PRO A 4 42.67 -29.50 -8.86
C PRO A 4 43.04 -28.34 -7.94
N MET A 5 43.87 -27.39 -8.40
CA MET A 5 44.33 -26.27 -7.57
C MET A 5 43.23 -25.20 -7.35
N LYS A 6 42.35 -24.99 -8.33
CA LYS A 6 41.21 -24.06 -8.22
C LYS A 6 40.12 -24.58 -7.26
N LEU A 7 39.89 -25.88 -7.20
CA LEU A 7 38.86 -26.46 -6.33
C LEU A 7 39.21 -26.27 -4.84
N GLN A 8 40.50 -26.37 -4.49
CA GLN A 8 40.98 -26.26 -3.12
C GLN A 8 40.89 -24.81 -2.59
N GLU A 9 41.18 -23.81 -3.42
CA GLU A 9 40.99 -22.38 -3.10
C GLU A 9 39.51 -22.01 -2.96
N THR A 10 38.64 -22.52 -3.85
CA THR A 10 37.18 -22.31 -3.74
C THR A 10 36.63 -22.94 -2.45
N LEU A 11 37.07 -24.16 -2.10
CA LEU A 11 36.65 -24.83 -0.86
C LEU A 11 37.11 -24.06 0.38
N SER A 12 38.36 -23.58 0.42
CA SER A 12 38.87 -22.75 1.52
C SER A 12 38.04 -21.47 1.70
N THR A 13 37.71 -20.79 0.60
CA THR A 13 36.88 -19.58 0.61
C THR A 13 35.47 -19.86 1.14
N VAL A 14 34.85 -20.99 0.76
CA VAL A 14 33.53 -21.40 1.26
C VAL A 14 33.57 -21.69 2.77
N TYR A 15 34.61 -22.36 3.27
CA TYR A 15 34.77 -22.61 4.70
C TYR A 15 34.96 -21.32 5.53
N GLU A 16 35.63 -20.30 4.98
CA GLU A 16 35.86 -19.03 5.66
C GLU A 16 34.59 -18.14 5.76
N ILE A 17 33.71 -18.19 4.76
CA ILE A 17 32.47 -17.39 4.73
C ILE A 17 31.28 -18.06 5.42
N THR A 18 31.26 -19.40 5.49
CA THR A 18 30.16 -20.18 6.07
C THR A 18 29.80 -19.76 7.51
N PRO A 19 30.76 -19.52 8.44
CA PRO A 19 30.44 -19.11 9.80
C PRO A 19 29.63 -17.80 9.87
N GLN A 20 29.88 -16.86 8.95
CA GLN A 20 29.19 -15.57 8.96
C GLN A 20 27.73 -15.73 8.51
N PHE A 21 27.47 -16.58 7.51
CA PHE A 21 26.12 -16.91 7.08
C PHE A 21 25.35 -17.69 8.15
N VAL A 22 25.98 -18.69 8.77
CA VAL A 22 25.38 -19.45 9.89
C VAL A 22 25.04 -18.52 11.06
N ALA A 23 25.91 -17.56 11.38
CA ALA A 23 25.65 -16.57 12.42
C ALA A 23 24.44 -15.68 12.08
N MET A 24 24.35 -15.19 10.84
CA MET A 24 23.20 -14.42 10.39
C MET A 24 21.92 -15.26 10.40
N ASP A 25 21.94 -16.49 9.91
CA ASP A 25 20.78 -17.38 9.94
C ASP A 25 20.32 -17.67 11.38
N THR A 26 21.28 -17.84 12.30
CA THR A 26 20.96 -18.01 13.73
C THR A 26 20.25 -16.77 14.29
N ILE A 27 20.75 -15.57 14.00
CA ILE A 27 20.12 -14.31 14.42
C ILE A 27 18.71 -14.20 13.82
N LYS A 28 18.56 -14.50 12.53
CA LYS A 28 17.28 -14.50 11.83
C LYS A 28 16.28 -15.45 12.47
N SER A 29 16.69 -16.68 12.79
CA SER A 29 15.86 -17.66 13.50
C SER A 29 15.44 -17.12 14.87
N LEU A 30 16.36 -16.54 15.65
CA LEU A 30 16.04 -15.96 16.95
C LEU A 30 15.02 -14.81 16.87
N LEU A 31 15.17 -13.93 15.88
CA LEU A 31 14.23 -12.83 15.63
C LEU A 31 12.85 -13.31 15.15
N SER A 32 12.80 -14.50 14.53
CA SER A 32 11.57 -15.07 13.98
C SER A 32 10.79 -15.90 14.99
N THR A 33 11.47 -16.51 15.96
CA THR A 33 10.85 -17.37 16.99
C THR A 33 10.72 -16.71 18.36
N GLY A 34 11.45 -15.61 18.60
CA GLY A 34 11.43 -14.89 19.87
C GLY A 34 10.12 -14.14 20.13
N SER A 35 9.78 -13.98 21.40
CA SER A 35 8.74 -13.05 21.85
C SER A 35 9.13 -11.60 21.52
N ILE A 36 8.14 -10.68 21.52
CA ILE A 36 8.38 -9.25 21.26
C ILE A 36 9.46 -8.68 22.20
N GLN A 37 9.47 -9.12 23.46
CA GLN A 37 10.45 -8.67 24.47
C GLN A 37 11.86 -9.21 24.18
N GLU A 38 11.99 -10.50 23.85
CA GLU A 38 13.27 -11.11 23.48
C GLU A 38 13.84 -10.50 22.20
N CYS A 39 12.98 -10.28 21.21
CA CYS A 39 13.33 -9.61 19.97
C CYS A 39 13.81 -8.17 20.19
N SER A 40 13.14 -7.42 21.07
CA SER A 40 13.56 -6.06 21.44
C SER A 40 14.92 -6.06 22.16
N LEU A 41 15.14 -7.00 23.08
CA LEU A 41 16.41 -7.14 23.80
C LEU A 41 17.56 -7.53 22.85
N LEU A 42 17.32 -8.50 21.96
CA LEU A 42 18.29 -8.94 20.97
C LEU A 42 18.64 -7.78 20.02
N PHE A 43 17.65 -7.03 19.56
CA PHE A 43 17.87 -5.88 18.71
C PHE A 43 18.69 -4.79 19.38
N ASP A 44 18.45 -4.48 20.65
CA ASP A 44 19.26 -3.51 21.38
C ASP A 44 20.72 -3.96 21.52
N LYS A 45 20.97 -5.27 21.71
CA LYS A 45 22.33 -5.84 21.71
C LYS A 45 22.98 -5.68 20.33
N LEU A 46 22.29 -6.06 19.26
CA LEU A 46 22.80 -5.95 17.89
C LEU A 46 23.05 -4.49 17.48
N ARG A 47 22.19 -3.56 17.89
CA ARG A 47 22.35 -2.12 17.67
C ARG A 47 23.61 -1.59 18.34
N LYS A 48 23.88 -1.97 19.60
CA LYS A 48 25.12 -1.59 20.32
C LYS A 48 26.39 -2.12 19.64
N LEU A 49 26.27 -3.21 18.89
CA LEU A 49 27.36 -3.79 18.11
C LEU A 49 27.46 -3.21 16.68
N ALA A 50 26.74 -2.12 16.37
CA ALA A 50 26.68 -1.51 15.05
C ALA A 50 26.26 -2.49 13.92
N PHE A 51 25.44 -3.50 14.27
CA PHE A 51 25.04 -4.54 13.33
C PHE A 51 24.18 -3.99 12.19
N LEU A 52 23.37 -2.96 12.45
CA LEU A 52 22.62 -2.25 11.39
C LEU A 52 23.54 -1.63 10.35
N ASP A 53 24.61 -0.95 10.79
CA ASP A 53 25.60 -0.34 9.88
C ASP A 53 26.42 -1.40 9.13
N PHE A 54 26.63 -2.57 9.75
CA PHE A 54 27.19 -3.73 9.07
C PHE A 54 26.25 -4.20 7.94
N CYS A 55 24.96 -4.42 8.22
CA CYS A 55 24.00 -4.83 7.20
C CYS A 55 23.90 -3.80 6.07
N LEU A 56 23.79 -2.50 6.39
CA LEU A 56 23.70 -1.44 5.37
C LEU A 56 24.90 -1.39 4.43
N ARG A 57 26.12 -1.58 4.95
CA ARG A 57 27.31 -1.69 4.10
C ARG A 57 27.26 -2.93 3.19
N ARG A 58 26.67 -4.02 3.66
CA ARG A 58 26.56 -5.28 2.90
C ARG A 58 25.43 -5.27 1.86
N VAL A 59 24.42 -4.41 2.00
CA VAL A 59 23.39 -4.21 0.95
C VAL A 59 24.03 -3.76 -0.37
N ASN A 60 25.13 -3.00 -0.33
CA ASN A 60 25.86 -2.54 -1.51
C ASN A 60 27.09 -3.39 -1.87
N HIS A 61 27.18 -4.62 -1.37
CA HIS A 61 28.35 -5.47 -1.56
C HIS A 61 28.44 -6.04 -2.98
N GLY A 62 29.62 -6.25 -3.59
CA GLY A 62 29.73 -6.83 -4.94
C GLY A 62 29.02 -8.18 -5.10
N VAL A 63 29.26 -9.08 -4.13
CA VAL A 63 28.64 -10.41 -4.04
C VAL A 63 27.13 -10.30 -3.73
N MET A 64 26.28 -10.73 -4.67
CA MET A 64 24.81 -10.67 -4.57
C MET A 64 24.24 -11.40 -3.35
N TYR A 65 24.77 -12.57 -3.00
CA TYR A 65 24.28 -13.34 -1.86
C TYR A 65 24.45 -12.57 -0.54
N TRP A 66 25.53 -11.79 -0.40
CA TRP A 66 25.72 -10.89 0.73
C TRP A 66 24.65 -9.79 0.78
N ARG A 67 24.24 -9.25 -0.38
CA ARG A 67 23.16 -8.27 -0.45
C ARG A 67 21.85 -8.88 0.05
N ILE A 68 21.46 -10.03 -0.49
CA ILE A 68 20.23 -10.74 -0.11
C ILE A 68 20.19 -11.01 1.39
N THR A 69 21.26 -11.58 1.95
CA THR A 69 21.28 -11.90 3.39
C THR A 69 21.23 -10.63 4.24
N ALA A 70 21.93 -9.57 3.85
CA ALA A 70 21.89 -8.30 4.56
C ALA A 70 20.51 -7.63 4.51
N ILE A 71 19.85 -7.65 3.35
CA ILE A 71 18.49 -7.14 3.16
C ILE A 71 17.49 -7.89 4.04
N LYS A 72 17.49 -9.23 3.99
CA LYS A 72 16.62 -10.07 4.83
C LYS A 72 16.88 -9.82 6.31
N MET A 73 18.14 -9.64 6.69
CA MET A 73 18.48 -9.31 8.07
C MET A 73 17.90 -7.95 8.49
N LEU A 74 18.00 -6.92 7.65
CA LEU A 74 17.37 -5.62 7.90
C LEU A 74 15.85 -5.76 8.03
N GLU A 75 15.20 -6.49 7.13
CA GLU A 75 13.77 -6.79 7.23
C GLU A 75 13.42 -7.41 8.59
N HIS A 76 14.07 -8.52 8.97
CA HIS A 76 13.80 -9.20 10.23
C HIS A 76 14.05 -8.32 11.46
N LEU A 77 15.15 -7.56 11.49
CA LEU A 77 15.45 -6.65 12.59
C LEU A 77 14.37 -5.59 12.77
N LEU A 78 13.89 -5.02 11.67
CA LEU A 78 12.92 -3.92 11.68
C LEU A 78 11.51 -4.44 11.97
N VAL A 79 11.11 -5.58 11.39
CA VAL A 79 9.84 -6.24 11.66
C VAL A 79 9.74 -6.72 13.11
N ALA A 80 10.80 -7.32 13.64
CA ALA A 80 10.84 -7.78 15.03
C ALA A 80 10.71 -6.61 16.03
N ASN A 81 11.05 -5.39 15.60
CA ASN A 81 10.95 -4.17 16.41
C ASN A 81 9.83 -3.21 15.96
N LYS A 82 8.88 -3.68 15.15
CA LYS A 82 7.83 -2.82 14.58
C LYS A 82 7.07 -1.96 15.59
N PHE A 83 6.87 -2.47 16.82
CA PHE A 83 6.19 -1.75 17.89
C PHE A 83 7.03 -0.63 18.52
N ASN A 84 8.35 -0.74 18.44
CA ASN A 84 9.30 0.16 19.09
C ASN A 84 10.16 0.94 18.09
N LEU A 85 9.98 0.76 16.78
CA LEU A 85 10.84 1.34 15.73
C LEU A 85 11.04 2.85 15.89
N ALA A 86 9.95 3.58 16.14
CA ALA A 86 9.98 5.04 16.33
C ALA A 86 10.70 5.49 17.62
N GLN A 87 10.88 4.59 18.59
CA GLN A 87 11.56 4.83 19.85
C GLN A 87 13.02 4.36 19.82
N THR A 88 13.31 3.28 19.11
CA THR A 88 14.63 2.62 19.11
C THR A 88 15.55 3.10 17.99
N ILE A 89 15.00 3.50 16.84
CA ILE A 89 15.77 3.96 15.68
C ILE A 89 15.42 5.42 15.38
N SER A 90 16.45 6.24 15.12
CA SER A 90 16.23 7.62 14.71
C SER A 90 15.56 7.69 13.33
N SER A 91 14.70 8.69 13.08
CA SER A 91 14.11 8.89 11.75
C SER A 91 15.16 9.13 10.66
N SER A 92 16.36 9.62 11.01
CA SER A 92 17.46 9.75 10.06
C SER A 92 18.01 8.39 9.64
N SER A 93 18.16 7.47 10.59
CA SER A 93 18.65 6.12 10.33
C SER A 93 17.63 5.32 9.52
N VAL A 94 16.33 5.43 9.82
CA VAL A 94 15.28 4.81 8.99
C VAL A 94 15.30 5.37 7.57
N GLY A 95 15.43 6.69 7.40
CA GLY A 95 15.58 7.30 6.08
C GLY A 95 16.80 6.77 5.30
N ALA A 96 17.95 6.61 5.96
CA ALA A 96 19.15 6.04 5.35
C ALA A 96 18.98 4.56 4.97
N ILE A 97 18.25 3.78 5.78
CA ILE A 97 17.90 2.38 5.44
C ILE A 97 17.04 2.36 4.19
N LEU A 98 15.96 3.15 4.14
CA LEU A 98 15.05 3.21 2.99
C LEU A 98 15.80 3.65 1.72
N GLU A 99 16.62 4.69 1.80
CA GLU A 99 17.46 5.15 0.69
C GLU A 99 18.37 4.03 0.19
N THR A 100 19.09 3.34 1.10
CA THR A 100 19.99 2.24 0.75
C THR A 100 19.26 1.08 0.05
N LEU A 101 18.08 0.70 0.56
CA LEU A 101 17.27 -0.38 -0.03
C LEU A 101 16.72 0.00 -1.40
N CYS A 102 16.20 1.23 -1.56
CA CYS A 102 15.69 1.70 -2.86
C CYS A 102 16.82 1.82 -3.89
N THR A 103 17.96 2.40 -3.51
CA THR A 103 19.13 2.47 -4.39
C THR A 103 19.62 1.08 -4.79
N CYS A 104 19.60 0.10 -3.87
CA CYS A 104 19.95 -1.28 -4.19
C CYS A 104 19.00 -1.90 -5.23
N ALA A 105 17.69 -1.69 -5.08
CA ALA A 105 16.70 -2.18 -6.04
C ALA A 105 16.81 -1.51 -7.42
N LEU A 106 17.29 -0.27 -7.47
CA LEU A 106 17.49 0.51 -8.70
C LEU A 106 18.85 0.29 -9.38
N GLN A 107 19.67 -0.62 -8.88
CA GLN A 107 20.94 -0.93 -9.54
C GLN A 107 20.71 -1.51 -10.93
N ASP A 108 21.68 -1.30 -11.82
CA ASP A 108 21.65 -1.89 -13.16
C ASP A 108 21.93 -3.41 -13.07
N PRO A 109 21.06 -4.28 -13.63
CA PRO A 109 21.32 -5.71 -13.69
C PRO A 109 22.64 -6.04 -14.41
N ASP A 110 23.00 -5.28 -15.45
CA ASP A 110 24.18 -5.57 -16.29
C ASP A 110 25.47 -5.41 -15.50
N LEU A 111 25.53 -4.45 -14.58
CA LEU A 111 26.67 -4.25 -13.68
C LEU A 111 26.93 -5.45 -12.76
N ASN A 112 25.91 -6.30 -12.52
CA ASN A 112 26.01 -7.45 -11.64
C ASN A 112 26.07 -8.79 -12.39
N SER A 113 25.77 -8.81 -13.70
CA SER A 113 25.72 -9.99 -14.57
C SER A 113 27.06 -10.74 -14.79
N GLN A 114 28.15 -10.20 -14.25
CA GLN A 114 29.49 -10.80 -14.33
C GLN A 114 29.91 -11.47 -13.02
N GLU A 115 29.17 -11.26 -11.92
CA GLU A 115 29.54 -11.75 -10.59
C GLU A 115 29.47 -13.28 -10.49
N LEU A 116 28.47 -13.94 -11.10
CA LEU A 116 28.37 -15.41 -11.03
C LEU A 116 29.23 -16.10 -12.09
N ASN A 117 29.63 -15.35 -13.13
CA ASN A 117 30.63 -15.76 -14.10
C ASN A 117 32.05 -15.77 -13.54
N ASN A 118 32.30 -15.06 -12.43
CA ASN A 118 33.60 -15.03 -11.79
C ASN A 118 33.82 -16.30 -10.94
N PRO A 119 34.88 -17.10 -11.20
CA PRO A 119 35.17 -18.32 -10.46
C PRO A 119 35.22 -18.15 -8.93
N TYR A 120 35.69 -16.99 -8.44
CA TYR A 120 35.84 -16.69 -7.01
C TYR A 120 34.52 -16.48 -6.28
N THR A 121 33.46 -16.13 -7.02
CA THR A 121 32.14 -15.77 -6.50
C THR A 121 31.05 -16.71 -7.03
N SER A 122 31.41 -17.63 -7.92
CA SER A 122 30.52 -18.64 -8.48
C SER A 122 29.81 -19.45 -7.41
N TRP A 123 30.45 -19.79 -6.28
CA TRP A 123 29.87 -20.58 -5.18
C TRP A 123 28.49 -20.10 -4.68
N GLN A 124 28.14 -18.83 -4.91
CA GLN A 124 26.85 -18.24 -4.55
C GLN A 124 25.64 -19.04 -5.08
N HIS A 125 25.74 -19.68 -6.25
CA HIS A 125 24.64 -20.49 -6.79
C HIS A 125 24.27 -21.66 -5.86
N ASN A 126 25.24 -22.23 -5.14
CA ASN A 126 24.98 -23.34 -4.21
C ASN A 126 24.30 -22.89 -2.91
N MET A 127 24.30 -21.59 -2.61
CA MET A 127 23.77 -21.10 -1.35
C MET A 127 22.26 -20.90 -1.37
N TYR A 128 21.66 -20.72 -2.55
CA TYR A 128 20.22 -20.51 -2.66
C TYR A 128 19.46 -21.83 -2.87
N PRO A 129 18.43 -22.14 -2.06
CA PRO A 129 17.70 -23.42 -2.14
C PRO A 129 17.14 -23.73 -3.52
N ASP A 130 16.57 -22.73 -4.21
CA ASP A 130 15.95 -22.90 -5.53
C ASP A 130 16.95 -23.32 -6.62
N PHE A 131 18.25 -23.15 -6.36
CA PHE A 131 19.31 -23.40 -7.35
C PHE A 131 20.13 -24.65 -7.01
N ARG A 132 20.04 -25.14 -5.76
CA ARG A 132 20.78 -26.34 -5.30
C ARG A 132 20.40 -27.60 -6.07
N ASN A 133 19.16 -27.71 -6.52
CA ASN A 133 18.62 -28.94 -7.10
C ASN A 133 18.58 -28.95 -8.63
N THR A 134 19.13 -27.92 -9.27
CA THR A 134 18.83 -27.63 -10.66
C THR A 134 20.11 -27.70 -11.48
N SER A 135 20.33 -28.85 -12.14
CA SER A 135 21.54 -29.13 -12.94
C SER A 135 21.76 -28.21 -14.15
N LEU A 136 20.83 -27.27 -14.38
CA LEU A 136 20.78 -26.38 -15.54
C LEU A 136 21.60 -25.08 -15.37
N TRP A 137 22.07 -24.75 -14.16
CA TRP A 137 22.35 -23.36 -13.76
C TRP A 137 23.75 -22.84 -14.06
N ASN A 138 24.53 -23.60 -14.83
CA ASN A 138 25.88 -23.22 -15.25
C ASN A 138 26.32 -24.06 -16.46
N GLN A 139 25.37 -24.46 -17.31
CA GLN A 139 25.67 -25.35 -18.43
C GLN A 139 26.36 -24.60 -19.58
N ASP A 140 25.92 -23.38 -19.82
CA ASP A 140 26.40 -22.49 -20.86
C ASP A 140 26.30 -21.02 -20.42
N ASP A 141 26.72 -20.09 -21.28
CA ASP A 141 26.66 -18.65 -20.97
C ASP A 141 25.22 -18.14 -20.86
N THR A 142 24.29 -18.72 -21.62
CA THR A 142 22.87 -18.34 -21.62
C THR A 142 22.23 -18.64 -20.28
N THR A 143 22.31 -19.89 -19.82
CA THR A 143 21.78 -20.36 -18.54
C THR A 143 22.38 -19.59 -17.36
N ARG A 144 23.67 -19.26 -17.42
CA ARG A 144 24.30 -18.35 -16.44
C ARG A 144 23.67 -16.97 -16.45
N GLN A 145 23.59 -16.31 -17.60
CA GLN A 145 22.95 -15.00 -17.70
C GLN A 145 21.49 -15.02 -17.19
N CYS A 146 20.75 -16.10 -17.45
CA CYS A 146 19.41 -16.27 -16.91
C CYS A 146 19.40 -16.33 -15.38
N THR A 147 20.34 -17.09 -14.78
CA THR A 147 20.51 -17.22 -13.34
C THR A 147 20.89 -15.88 -12.69
N ASP A 148 21.85 -15.15 -13.26
CA ASP A 148 22.27 -13.83 -12.79
C ASP A 148 21.09 -12.85 -12.75
N ASN A 149 20.31 -12.79 -13.82
CA ASN A 149 19.11 -11.96 -13.90
C ASN A 149 18.07 -12.34 -12.86
N ARG A 150 17.89 -13.64 -12.58
CA ARG A 150 16.94 -14.09 -11.56
C ARG A 150 17.41 -13.75 -10.15
N ILE A 151 18.69 -13.94 -9.85
CA ILE A 151 19.26 -13.57 -8.54
C ILE A 151 19.20 -12.07 -8.32
N PHE A 152 19.50 -11.29 -9.36
CA PHE A 152 19.34 -9.85 -9.31
C PHE A 152 17.86 -9.47 -9.05
N GLY A 153 16.92 -10.10 -9.75
CA GLY A 153 15.49 -9.92 -9.48
C GLY A 153 15.07 -10.25 -8.04
N LEU A 154 15.67 -11.27 -7.44
CA LEU A 154 15.47 -11.59 -6.01
C LEU A 154 16.03 -10.49 -5.11
N VAL A 155 17.19 -9.91 -5.42
CA VAL A 155 17.74 -8.76 -4.67
C VAL A 155 16.77 -7.57 -4.72
N GLN A 156 16.23 -7.24 -5.89
CA GLN A 156 15.27 -6.15 -6.05
C GLN A 156 13.99 -6.41 -5.24
N GLN A 157 13.44 -7.62 -5.36
CA GLN A 157 12.24 -8.01 -4.64
C GLN A 157 12.44 -8.02 -3.13
N ASP A 158 13.51 -8.66 -2.63
CA ASP A 158 13.83 -8.70 -1.21
C ASP A 158 14.04 -7.28 -0.66
N ALA A 159 14.68 -6.38 -1.43
CA ALA A 159 14.85 -4.99 -1.03
C ALA A 159 13.51 -4.26 -0.89
N MET A 160 12.60 -4.42 -1.86
CA MET A 160 11.26 -3.84 -1.81
C MET A 160 10.36 -4.49 -0.76
N GLN A 161 10.54 -5.77 -0.49
CA GLN A 161 9.88 -6.49 0.60
C GLN A 161 10.33 -5.93 1.95
N ALA A 162 11.63 -5.67 2.14
CA ALA A 162 12.13 -5.03 3.34
C ALA A 162 11.56 -3.61 3.52
N VAL A 163 11.53 -2.80 2.45
CA VAL A 163 10.89 -1.47 2.46
C VAL A 163 9.41 -1.58 2.83
N TYR A 164 8.68 -2.51 2.20
CA TYR A 164 7.27 -2.76 2.48
C TYR A 164 7.06 -3.17 3.92
N ALA A 165 7.88 -4.07 4.45
CA ALA A 165 7.80 -4.50 5.83
C ALA A 165 8.01 -3.33 6.81
N ILE A 166 8.91 -2.40 6.51
CA ILE A 166 9.11 -1.18 7.31
C ILE A 166 7.90 -0.25 7.20
N ALA A 167 7.39 -0.05 5.98
CA ALA A 167 6.29 0.88 5.68
C ALA A 167 4.93 0.40 6.21
N SER A 168 4.67 -0.90 6.11
CA SER A 168 3.40 -1.57 6.44
C SER A 168 3.34 -2.11 7.87
N SER A 169 4.39 -1.91 8.67
CA SER A 169 4.57 -2.43 10.03
C SER A 169 3.52 -1.92 11.04
N SER A 170 2.30 -2.46 10.96
CA SER A 170 1.18 -2.31 11.90
C SER A 170 0.70 -0.86 12.17
N GLU A 171 -0.49 -0.75 12.78
CA GLU A 171 -1.06 0.49 13.34
C GLU A 171 -0.15 1.16 14.39
N ALA A 172 0.95 0.49 14.78
CA ALA A 172 1.90 0.93 15.79
C ALA A 172 2.89 2.00 15.30
N VAL A 173 3.18 2.09 13.99
CA VAL A 173 4.09 3.12 13.48
C VAL A 173 3.39 4.47 13.52
N PRO A 174 3.85 5.43 14.34
CA PRO A 174 3.21 6.73 14.43
C PRO A 174 3.35 7.47 13.09
N LEU A 175 2.27 8.04 12.56
CA LEU A 175 2.28 8.77 11.27
C LEU A 175 3.26 9.96 11.27
N ARG A 176 3.54 10.53 12.45
CA ARG A 176 4.61 11.52 12.65
C ARG A 176 6.00 11.02 12.23
N LEU A 177 6.26 9.71 12.25
CA LEU A 177 7.54 9.14 11.85
C LEU A 177 7.80 9.39 10.37
N TRP A 178 6.82 9.11 9.50
CA TRP A 178 6.95 9.29 8.06
C TRP A 178 7.24 10.75 7.69
N SER A 179 6.46 11.69 8.22
CA SER A 179 6.72 13.12 8.00
C SER A 179 8.15 13.53 8.44
N ARG A 180 8.69 12.96 9.52
CA ARG A 180 10.05 13.24 10.00
C ARG A 180 11.13 12.58 9.15
N ILE A 181 10.88 11.37 8.63
CA ILE A 181 11.79 10.68 7.73
C ILE A 181 11.90 11.49 6.43
N LEU A 182 10.76 11.76 5.79
CA LEU A 182 10.71 12.44 4.49
C LEU A 182 11.24 13.88 4.55
N LYS A 183 11.02 14.62 5.65
CA LYS A 183 11.64 15.95 5.83
C LYS A 183 13.16 15.89 5.92
N ARG A 184 13.73 14.82 6.46
CA ARG A 184 15.19 14.67 6.64
C ARG A 184 15.86 14.10 5.39
N ARG A 185 15.17 13.20 4.68
CA ARG A 185 15.67 12.47 3.53
C ARG A 185 14.60 12.48 2.41
N PRO A 186 14.34 13.64 1.78
CA PRO A 186 13.29 13.77 0.77
C PRO A 186 13.53 12.91 -0.48
N ILE A 187 14.80 12.60 -0.79
CA ILE A 187 15.20 11.72 -1.90
C ILE A 187 14.55 10.33 -1.85
N VAL A 188 14.12 9.86 -0.68
CA VAL A 188 13.38 8.60 -0.53
C VAL A 188 12.07 8.61 -1.34
N ILE A 189 11.42 9.76 -1.50
CA ILE A 189 10.20 9.89 -2.32
C ILE A 189 10.54 9.57 -3.79
N ASP A 190 11.59 10.19 -4.31
CA ASP A 190 11.99 10.01 -5.71
C ASP A 190 12.47 8.60 -5.98
N LEU A 191 13.31 8.04 -5.10
CA LEU A 191 13.78 6.67 -5.24
C LEU A 191 12.63 5.66 -5.18
N LEU A 192 11.65 5.85 -4.29
CA LEU A 192 10.49 4.94 -4.23
C LEU A 192 9.62 5.04 -5.49
N LEU A 193 9.38 6.25 -5.99
CA LEU A 193 8.66 6.45 -7.25
C LEU A 193 9.43 5.79 -8.42
N ASP A 194 10.76 5.82 -8.45
CA ASP A 194 11.52 5.07 -9.45
C ASP A 194 11.39 3.55 -9.25
N CYS A 195 11.36 3.08 -8.00
CA CYS A 195 11.13 1.66 -7.71
C CYS A 195 9.75 1.17 -8.16
N THR A 196 8.72 2.03 -8.13
CA THR A 196 7.36 1.66 -8.58
C THR A 196 7.26 1.39 -10.09
N ILE A 197 8.21 1.88 -10.87
CA ILE A 197 8.30 1.65 -12.32
C ILE A 197 9.40 0.66 -12.69
N LEU A 198 9.90 -0.14 -11.74
CA LEU A 198 10.79 -1.26 -12.06
C LEU A 198 10.14 -2.21 -13.06
N GLU A 199 10.91 -2.64 -14.05
CA GLU A 199 10.49 -3.69 -14.97
C GLU A 199 10.73 -5.07 -14.37
N ARG A 200 9.88 -6.02 -14.74
CA ARG A 200 10.07 -7.43 -14.38
C ARG A 200 11.32 -7.97 -15.06
N PRO A 201 12.29 -8.54 -14.32
CA PRO A 201 13.45 -9.16 -14.93
C PRO A 201 13.05 -10.29 -15.89
N THR A 202 13.75 -10.39 -17.02
CA THR A 202 13.41 -11.32 -18.12
C THR A 202 13.29 -12.79 -17.69
N TYR A 203 14.02 -13.21 -16.65
CA TYR A 203 14.04 -14.57 -16.12
C TYR A 203 13.48 -14.68 -14.70
N TYR A 204 12.83 -13.60 -14.24
CA TYR A 204 12.06 -13.55 -13.00
C TYR A 204 10.77 -12.74 -13.17
N PRO A 205 9.89 -13.14 -14.12
CA PRO A 205 8.66 -12.40 -14.41
C PRO A 205 7.69 -12.36 -13.23
N GLU A 206 7.81 -13.29 -12.28
CA GLU A 206 7.00 -13.34 -11.07
C GLU A 206 7.42 -12.35 -9.97
N SER A 207 8.47 -11.55 -10.20
CA SER A 207 8.89 -10.53 -9.25
C SER A 207 7.76 -9.56 -8.93
N ASP A 208 7.47 -9.30 -7.65
CA ASP A 208 6.46 -8.32 -7.23
C ASP A 208 7.08 -7.00 -6.73
N ALA A 209 8.37 -6.76 -7.02
CA ALA A 209 9.13 -5.61 -6.52
C ALA A 209 8.44 -4.25 -6.75
N ALA A 210 7.93 -4.00 -7.97
CA ALA A 210 7.22 -2.76 -8.30
C ALA A 210 5.90 -2.60 -7.53
N ALA A 211 5.15 -3.69 -7.33
CA ALA A 211 3.91 -3.67 -6.56
C ALA A 211 4.18 -3.43 -5.06
N LEU A 212 5.21 -4.09 -4.51
CA LEU A 212 5.69 -3.84 -3.15
C LEU A 212 6.15 -2.38 -2.97
N ALA A 213 6.83 -1.80 -3.96
CA ALA A 213 7.18 -0.39 -3.95
C ALA A 213 5.94 0.51 -3.91
N CYS A 214 4.91 0.21 -4.72
CA CYS A 214 3.64 0.96 -4.74
C CYS A 214 2.93 0.91 -3.39
N GLU A 215 2.83 -0.28 -2.79
CA GLU A 215 2.19 -0.46 -1.49
C GLU A 215 2.98 0.22 -0.37
N SER A 216 4.31 0.14 -0.42
CA SER A 216 5.21 0.83 0.51
C SER A 216 5.02 2.34 0.45
N PHE A 217 4.99 2.87 -0.77
CA PHE A 217 4.81 4.29 -1.03
C PHE A 217 3.46 4.76 -0.48
N ASN A 218 2.37 4.08 -0.83
CA ASN A 218 1.04 4.38 -0.29
C ASN A 218 0.97 4.23 1.24
N ALA A 219 1.65 3.25 1.83
CA ALA A 219 1.66 3.05 3.28
C ALA A 219 2.25 4.25 4.05
N MET A 220 3.23 4.96 3.48
CA MET A 220 3.81 6.17 4.08
C MET A 220 2.84 7.37 4.12
N PHE A 221 1.81 7.37 3.26
CA PHE A 221 0.82 8.44 3.15
C PHE A 221 -0.58 8.02 3.59
N ARG A 222 -0.71 6.83 4.19
CA ARG A 222 -2.00 6.26 4.56
C ARG A 222 -2.70 7.10 5.63
N SER A 223 -3.96 7.42 5.39
CA SER A 223 -4.84 8.02 6.41
C SER A 223 -5.09 7.06 7.58
N PRO A 224 -5.17 7.55 8.83
CA PRO A 224 -5.54 6.71 9.96
C PRO A 224 -6.87 5.98 9.74
N ARG A 225 -7.01 4.74 10.22
CA ARG A 225 -8.23 3.93 9.99
C ARG A 225 -9.51 4.52 10.61
N TYR A 226 -9.38 5.32 11.66
CA TYR A 226 -10.50 6.03 12.30
C TYR A 226 -10.93 7.27 11.49
N LEU A 227 -10.09 7.75 10.58
CA LEU A 227 -10.38 8.89 9.74
C LEU A 227 -11.12 8.42 8.49
N ILE A 228 -12.25 9.05 8.19
CA ILE A 228 -12.97 8.87 6.94
C ILE A 228 -12.85 10.19 6.19
N PRO A 229 -12.10 10.24 5.08
CA PRO A 229 -11.89 11.46 4.32
C PRO A 229 -13.20 12.19 4.00
N GLY A 230 -13.34 13.44 4.48
CA GLY A 230 -14.54 14.28 4.31
C GLY A 230 -15.48 14.33 5.52
N ILE A 231 -15.23 13.53 6.56
CA ILE A 231 -15.93 13.62 7.84
C ILE A 231 -15.08 14.43 8.83
N ALA A 232 -15.70 15.41 9.49
CA ALA A 232 -15.03 16.20 10.53
C ALA A 232 -14.72 15.32 11.77
N VAL A 233 -13.45 15.31 12.17
CA VAL A 233 -12.98 14.61 13.37
C VAL A 233 -13.55 15.30 14.63
N PRO A 234 -14.12 14.56 15.59
CA PRO A 234 -14.57 15.11 16.87
C PRO A 234 -13.44 15.79 17.65
N ALA A 235 -13.74 16.85 18.41
CA ALA A 235 -12.72 17.61 19.15
C ALA A 235 -12.06 16.77 20.27
N GLU A 236 -12.79 15.80 20.82
CA GLU A 236 -12.32 14.84 21.82
C GLU A 236 -11.20 13.94 21.29
N LEU A 237 -11.06 13.89 19.96
CA LEU A 237 -10.02 13.17 19.24
C LEU A 237 -8.90 14.13 18.78
N ALA A 238 -8.61 15.18 19.56
CA ALA A 238 -7.60 16.18 19.21
C ALA A 238 -6.19 15.59 18.96
N SER A 239 -5.81 14.51 19.65
CA SER A 239 -4.54 13.82 19.38
C SER A 239 -4.50 13.21 17.98
N GLU A 240 -5.64 12.81 17.46
CA GLU A 240 -5.80 12.16 16.15
C GLU A 240 -5.80 13.20 15.01
N LEU A 241 -6.17 14.46 15.31
CA LEU A 241 -5.94 15.58 14.39
C LEU A 241 -4.44 15.83 14.12
N LEU A 242 -3.56 15.51 15.08
CA LEU A 242 -2.11 15.61 14.86
C LEU A 242 -1.63 14.59 13.82
N ASP A 243 -2.21 13.39 13.81
CA ASP A 243 -1.87 12.38 12.82
C ASP A 243 -2.24 12.83 11.40
N LEU A 244 -3.45 13.39 11.21
CA LEU A 244 -3.87 13.96 9.92
C LEU A 244 -2.92 15.10 9.49
N ARG A 245 -2.49 15.95 10.42
CA ARG A 245 -1.49 16.98 10.14
C ARG A 245 -0.19 16.37 9.64
N HIS A 246 0.30 15.30 10.27
CA HIS A 246 1.53 14.62 9.83
C HIS A 246 1.40 13.97 8.45
N VAL A 247 0.25 13.35 8.16
CA VAL A 247 -0.05 12.82 6.82
C VAL A 247 -0.08 13.95 5.79
N THR A 248 -0.74 15.07 6.11
CA THR A 248 -0.78 16.26 5.24
C THR A 248 0.62 16.84 5.00
N GLU A 249 1.46 16.90 6.04
CA GLU A 249 2.85 17.35 5.92
C GLU A 249 3.69 16.39 5.05
N ALA A 250 3.46 15.08 5.13
CA ALA A 250 4.13 14.11 4.26
C ALA A 250 3.66 14.26 2.80
N LEU A 251 2.35 14.36 2.57
CA LEU A 251 1.77 14.58 1.23
C LEU A 251 2.24 15.91 0.61
N LYS A 252 2.43 16.96 1.41
CA LYS A 252 3.04 18.22 0.95
C LYS A 252 4.44 18.05 0.39
N LEU A 253 5.26 17.17 0.99
CA LEU A 253 6.60 16.90 0.46
C LEU A 253 6.53 16.18 -0.88
N LEU A 254 5.57 15.26 -1.03
CA LEU A 254 5.31 14.60 -2.31
C LEU A 254 4.91 15.61 -3.40
N THR A 255 3.94 16.49 -3.12
CA THR A 255 3.45 17.46 -4.12
C THR A 255 4.42 18.60 -4.42
N GLN A 256 5.52 18.71 -3.66
CA GLN A 256 6.63 19.63 -3.94
C GLN A 256 7.61 19.09 -4.98
N ASN A 257 7.64 17.76 -5.22
CA ASN A 257 8.50 17.18 -6.23
C ASN A 257 7.99 17.51 -7.64
N GLN A 258 8.93 17.72 -8.56
CA GLN A 258 8.60 17.96 -9.96
C GLN A 258 7.96 16.71 -10.57
N ASP A 259 6.95 16.92 -11.43
CA ASP A 259 6.29 15.86 -12.21
C ASP A 259 5.67 14.73 -11.34
N TRP A 260 5.41 14.99 -10.05
CA TRP A 260 4.87 14.01 -9.11
C TRP A 260 3.55 13.41 -9.61
N SER A 261 2.68 14.22 -10.22
CA SER A 261 1.40 13.78 -10.77
C SER A 261 1.58 12.89 -11.99
N GLU A 262 2.49 13.26 -12.91
CA GLU A 262 2.81 12.45 -14.10
C GLU A 262 3.40 11.10 -13.71
N ARG A 263 4.24 11.06 -12.67
CA ARG A 263 4.81 9.80 -12.16
C ARG A 263 3.73 8.88 -11.59
N ILE A 264 2.78 9.42 -10.80
CA ILE A 264 1.62 8.64 -10.33
C ILE A 264 0.78 8.10 -11.49
N ILE A 265 0.57 8.94 -12.52
CA ILE A 265 -0.18 8.54 -13.71
C ILE A 265 0.55 7.42 -14.46
N ALA A 266 1.85 7.59 -14.70
CA ALA A 266 2.70 6.62 -15.37
C ALA A 266 2.69 5.26 -14.65
N ILE A 267 2.73 5.24 -13.32
CA ILE A 267 2.65 3.99 -12.54
C ILE A 267 1.33 3.26 -12.79
N PHE A 268 0.22 3.99 -12.83
CA PHE A 268 -1.10 3.42 -13.06
C PHE A 268 -1.25 2.88 -14.50
N THR A 269 -0.77 3.65 -15.49
CA THR A 269 -0.89 3.32 -16.92
C THR A 269 0.13 2.28 -17.40
N LYS A 270 1.31 2.18 -16.77
CA LYS A 270 2.35 1.19 -17.13
C LYS A 270 1.80 -0.24 -17.16
N GLN A 271 0.84 -0.54 -16.30
CA GLN A 271 0.23 -1.87 -16.25
C GLN A 271 -0.55 -2.23 -17.52
N ASP A 272 -1.00 -1.23 -18.31
CA ASP A 272 -1.62 -1.47 -19.62
C ASP A 272 -0.61 -1.84 -20.71
N GLU A 273 0.69 -1.55 -20.50
CA GLU A 273 1.76 -1.87 -21.44
C GLU A 273 2.20 -3.34 -21.34
N GLU A 274 2.03 -3.97 -20.17
CA GLU A 274 2.25 -5.40 -19.97
C GLU A 274 0.98 -6.19 -20.34
N ASP A 275 0.62 -6.16 -21.62
CA ASP A 275 -0.55 -6.90 -22.11
C ASP A 275 -0.40 -8.44 -21.92
N GLU A 276 -1.51 -9.16 -22.04
CA GLU A 276 -1.54 -10.61 -21.85
C GLU A 276 -0.53 -11.35 -22.73
N ILE A 277 -0.29 -10.84 -23.96
CA ILE A 277 0.64 -11.45 -24.91
C ILE A 277 2.08 -11.24 -24.43
N ALA A 278 2.44 -10.02 -24.04
CA ALA A 278 3.75 -9.67 -23.52
C ALA A 278 4.07 -10.48 -22.25
N ILE A 279 3.10 -10.64 -21.34
CA ILE A 279 3.27 -11.48 -20.14
C ILE A 279 3.49 -12.94 -20.55
N ARG A 280 2.65 -13.49 -21.44
CA ARG A 280 2.79 -14.88 -21.89
C ARG A 280 4.12 -15.14 -22.59
N GLU A 281 4.64 -14.19 -23.37
CA GLU A 281 5.97 -14.28 -23.98
C GLU A 281 7.08 -14.24 -22.91
N LYS A 282 6.98 -13.33 -21.93
CA LYS A 282 7.92 -13.30 -20.79
C LYS A 282 7.90 -14.63 -20.04
N LEU A 283 6.74 -15.25 -19.84
CA LEU A 283 6.57 -16.54 -19.16
C LEU A 283 7.10 -17.76 -19.95
N ARG A 284 7.38 -17.64 -21.25
CA ARG A 284 8.06 -18.71 -22.02
C ARG A 284 9.55 -18.79 -21.74
N LYS A 285 10.20 -17.67 -21.41
CA LYS A 285 11.65 -17.61 -21.20
C LYS A 285 12.13 -18.42 -19.96
N PRO A 286 11.42 -18.42 -18.82
CA PRO A 286 11.75 -19.25 -17.66
C PRO A 286 11.74 -20.76 -17.89
N ASP A 287 11.08 -21.28 -18.95
CA ASP A 287 11.06 -22.73 -19.26
C ASP A 287 12.48 -23.29 -19.44
N THR A 288 13.44 -22.42 -19.78
CA THR A 288 14.87 -22.76 -19.88
C THR A 288 15.52 -23.08 -18.54
N LEU A 289 15.08 -22.47 -17.44
CA LEU A 289 15.66 -22.63 -16.10
C LEU A 289 14.81 -23.47 -15.15
N ILE A 290 13.48 -23.38 -15.27
CA ILE A 290 12.51 -24.05 -14.40
C ILE A 290 11.47 -24.74 -15.30
N PRO A 291 11.79 -25.92 -15.85
CA PRO A 291 10.84 -26.67 -16.64
C PRO A 291 9.60 -27.01 -15.79
N ASN A 292 8.41 -26.80 -16.35
CA ASN A 292 7.10 -27.06 -15.71
C ASN A 292 6.68 -26.06 -14.62
N ALA A 293 7.23 -24.84 -14.59
CA ALA A 293 6.68 -23.78 -13.74
C ALA A 293 5.17 -23.60 -14.03
N PRO A 294 4.31 -23.46 -13.00
CA PRO A 294 2.87 -23.35 -13.19
C PRO A 294 2.51 -21.98 -13.80
N LYS A 295 2.57 -21.88 -15.14
CA LYS A 295 2.41 -20.63 -15.89
C LYS A 295 1.13 -19.88 -15.56
N GLU A 296 0.03 -20.61 -15.35
CA GLU A 296 -1.25 -20.02 -14.97
C GLU A 296 -1.19 -19.38 -13.57
N THR A 297 -0.51 -20.02 -12.61
CA THR A 297 -0.30 -19.45 -11.28
C THR A 297 0.58 -18.20 -11.34
N LEU A 298 1.63 -18.21 -12.17
CA LEU A 298 2.50 -17.04 -12.36
C LEU A 298 1.75 -15.89 -13.04
N TYR A 299 0.96 -16.18 -14.08
CA TYR A 299 0.11 -15.19 -14.75
C TYR A 299 -0.87 -14.54 -13.76
N ASN A 300 -1.57 -15.34 -12.96
CA ASN A 300 -2.48 -14.84 -11.94
C ASN A 300 -1.77 -14.03 -10.84
N SER A 301 -0.52 -14.38 -10.50
CA SER A 301 0.30 -13.58 -9.58
C SER A 301 0.64 -12.21 -10.17
N ILE A 302 1.05 -12.16 -11.44
CA ILE A 302 1.37 -10.90 -12.13
C ILE A 302 0.14 -9.99 -12.21
N GLN A 303 -1.02 -10.55 -12.57
CA GLN A 303 -2.28 -9.80 -12.61
C GLN A 303 -2.65 -9.27 -11.22
N ARG A 304 -2.43 -10.05 -10.16
CA ARG A 304 -2.65 -9.59 -8.78
C ARG A 304 -1.74 -8.41 -8.43
N ASP A 305 -0.48 -8.45 -8.83
CA ASP A 305 0.47 -7.35 -8.58
C ASP A 305 0.09 -6.07 -9.31
N HIS A 306 -0.38 -6.18 -10.56
CA HIS A 306 -0.91 -5.04 -11.32
C HIS A 306 -2.07 -4.38 -10.58
N VAL A 307 -3.03 -5.19 -10.08
CA VAL A 307 -4.17 -4.69 -9.29
C VAL A 307 -3.70 -4.07 -7.98
N ARG A 308 -2.74 -4.69 -7.26
CA ARG A 308 -2.16 -4.14 -6.02
C ARG A 308 -1.56 -2.75 -6.24
N ALA A 309 -0.78 -2.57 -7.30
CA ALA A 309 -0.18 -1.30 -7.66
C ALA A 309 -1.26 -0.23 -7.96
N ARG A 310 -2.27 -0.55 -8.77
CA ARG A 310 -3.39 0.35 -9.08
C ARG A 310 -4.20 0.74 -7.86
N VAL A 311 -4.51 -0.23 -6.99
CA VAL A 311 -5.20 0.00 -5.71
C VAL A 311 -4.40 0.96 -4.82
N ALA A 312 -3.07 0.79 -4.74
CA ALA A 312 -2.20 1.69 -3.99
C ALA A 312 -2.23 3.13 -4.54
N MET A 313 -2.17 3.30 -5.86
CA MET A 313 -2.25 4.62 -6.50
C MET A 313 -3.62 5.28 -6.31
N LEU A 314 -4.72 4.54 -6.44
CA LEU A 314 -6.07 5.07 -6.17
C LEU A 314 -6.23 5.52 -4.72
N ARG A 315 -5.69 4.76 -3.75
CA ARG A 315 -5.67 5.16 -2.33
C ARG A 315 -4.87 6.44 -2.09
N LEU A 316 -3.77 6.62 -2.80
CA LEU A 316 -2.99 7.85 -2.77
C LEU A 316 -3.78 9.03 -3.36
N ILE A 317 -4.43 8.86 -4.52
CA ILE A 317 -5.28 9.89 -5.15
C ILE A 317 -6.45 10.29 -4.23
N ILE A 318 -7.07 9.33 -3.55
CA ILE A 318 -8.12 9.58 -2.55
C ILE A 318 -7.58 10.45 -1.39
N SER A 319 -6.37 10.15 -0.92
CA SER A 319 -5.73 10.91 0.15
C SER A 319 -5.35 12.32 -0.30
N LEU A 320 -4.72 12.45 -1.48
CA LEU A 320 -4.36 13.72 -2.11
C LEU A 320 -5.57 14.62 -2.37
N SER A 321 -6.64 14.08 -2.94
CA SER A 321 -7.88 14.84 -3.19
C SER A 321 -8.51 15.32 -1.88
N HIS A 322 -8.43 14.54 -0.80
CA HIS A 322 -8.92 14.95 0.52
C HIS A 322 -8.24 16.18 1.08
N VAL A 323 -6.91 16.27 0.92
CA VAL A 323 -6.11 17.37 1.45
C VAL A 323 -5.60 18.31 0.34
N SER A 324 -6.29 18.33 -0.80
CA SER A 324 -5.82 18.97 -2.03
C SER A 324 -5.46 20.44 -1.85
N ASP A 325 -6.32 21.21 -1.17
CA ASP A 325 -6.06 22.63 -0.86
C ASP A 325 -4.86 22.81 0.06
N HIS A 326 -4.71 21.91 1.05
CA HIS A 326 -3.58 21.98 1.98
C HIS A 326 -2.26 21.63 1.27
N CYS A 327 -2.27 20.71 0.31
CA CYS A 327 -1.10 20.27 -0.44
C CYS A 327 -0.78 21.14 -1.66
N GLY A 328 -1.55 22.21 -1.91
CA GLY A 328 -1.34 23.09 -3.06
C GLY A 328 -1.61 22.42 -4.41
N ILE A 329 -2.43 21.36 -4.43
CA ILE A 329 -2.77 20.62 -5.64
C ILE A 329 -3.66 21.51 -6.52
N LYS A 330 -3.26 21.73 -7.76
CA LYS A 330 -3.93 22.56 -8.77
C LYS A 330 -5.04 21.77 -9.47
N ASN A 331 -6.00 22.48 -10.06
CA ASN A 331 -7.10 21.84 -10.81
C ASN A 331 -6.60 20.96 -11.95
N ILE A 332 -5.48 21.33 -12.59
CA ILE A 332 -4.95 20.56 -13.70
C ILE A 332 -4.43 19.18 -13.30
N GLU A 333 -3.90 19.05 -12.09
CA GLU A 333 -3.48 17.76 -11.53
C GLU A 333 -4.72 16.92 -11.18
N ILE A 334 -5.76 17.55 -10.61
CA ILE A 334 -7.06 16.92 -10.34
C ILE A 334 -7.72 16.43 -11.64
N GLU A 335 -7.71 17.26 -12.69
CA GLU A 335 -8.23 16.94 -14.03
C GLU A 335 -7.46 15.77 -14.67
N SER A 336 -6.14 15.72 -14.48
CA SER A 336 -5.29 14.63 -14.99
C SER A 336 -5.60 13.28 -14.32
N PHE A 337 -6.02 13.27 -13.06
CA PHE A 337 -6.43 12.04 -12.37
C PHE A 337 -7.85 11.55 -12.73
N LEU A 338 -8.69 12.37 -13.38
CA LEU A 338 -10.07 11.99 -13.70
C LEU A 338 -10.12 10.73 -14.57
N ARG A 339 -9.24 10.64 -15.57
CA ARG A 339 -9.18 9.49 -16.50
C ARG A 339 -8.93 8.19 -15.74
N ILE A 340 -7.89 8.17 -14.90
CA ILE A 340 -7.52 7.00 -14.08
C ILE A 340 -8.66 6.54 -13.19
N ALA A 341 -9.29 7.49 -12.48
CA ALA A 341 -10.38 7.16 -11.57
C ALA A 341 -11.63 6.64 -12.32
N TYR A 342 -11.91 7.21 -13.49
CA TYR A 342 -13.00 6.78 -14.36
C TYR A 342 -12.78 5.40 -14.96
N GLU A 343 -11.58 5.10 -15.47
CA GLU A 343 -11.22 3.78 -15.98
C GLU A 343 -11.32 2.72 -14.87
N ALA A 344 -10.76 3.02 -13.69
CA ALA A 344 -10.83 2.13 -12.52
C ALA A 344 -12.27 1.83 -12.09
N LEU A 345 -13.18 2.82 -12.12
CA LEU A 345 -14.61 2.63 -11.80
C LEU A 345 -15.27 1.57 -12.71
N THR A 346 -14.85 1.51 -13.97
CA THR A 346 -15.42 0.60 -14.99
C THR A 346 -14.76 -0.78 -15.03
N ASP A 347 -13.61 -0.95 -14.38
CA ASP A 347 -12.87 -2.21 -14.35
C ASP A 347 -13.52 -3.21 -13.39
N THR A 348 -14.30 -4.13 -13.94
CA THR A 348 -14.88 -5.27 -13.21
C THR A 348 -14.02 -6.54 -13.27
N THR A 349 -12.98 -6.58 -14.11
CA THR A 349 -12.13 -7.78 -14.29
C THR A 349 -11.18 -7.96 -13.11
N SER A 350 -10.72 -6.84 -12.53
CA SER A 350 -9.81 -6.81 -11.37
C SER A 350 -10.36 -7.49 -10.10
N GLN A 351 -11.69 -7.62 -9.96
CA GLN A 351 -12.30 -8.31 -8.82
C GLN A 351 -11.95 -9.80 -8.76
N LYS A 352 -11.74 -10.46 -9.91
CA LYS A 352 -11.41 -11.89 -9.98
C LYS A 352 -10.08 -12.21 -9.31
N TYR A 353 -9.10 -11.31 -9.41
CA TYR A 353 -7.73 -11.56 -8.94
C TYR A 353 -7.53 -11.25 -7.45
N LEU A 354 -8.36 -10.38 -6.87
CA LEU A 354 -8.34 -10.05 -5.44
C LEU A 354 -9.07 -11.08 -4.57
N HIS A 355 -10.07 -11.78 -5.14
CA HIS A 355 -10.91 -12.75 -4.43
C HIS A 355 -10.61 -14.21 -4.77
N GLY A 356 -9.46 -14.50 -5.38
CA GLY A 356 -9.07 -15.90 -5.66
C GLY A 356 -9.09 -16.74 -4.38
N ASP A 357 -10.08 -17.62 -4.27
CA ASP A 357 -10.36 -18.56 -3.16
C ASP A 357 -9.24 -19.60 -2.91
N GLN A 358 -8.08 -19.45 -3.56
CA GLN A 358 -6.96 -20.38 -3.51
C GLN A 358 -5.66 -19.60 -3.35
N ILE A 359 -5.46 -18.99 -2.17
CA ILE A 359 -4.10 -18.68 -1.73
C ILE A 359 -3.56 -19.98 -1.13
N PRO A 360 -2.59 -20.67 -1.76
CA PRO A 360 -1.98 -21.87 -1.18
C PRO A 360 -1.50 -21.57 0.23
N ASP A 361 -1.71 -22.49 1.17
CA ASP A 361 -1.49 -22.33 2.62
C ASP A 361 -0.02 -22.08 3.06
N GLY A 362 0.88 -21.77 2.13
CA GLY A 362 2.27 -21.47 2.41
C GLY A 362 2.50 -19.98 2.65
N ILE A 363 2.78 -19.60 3.90
CA ILE A 363 3.54 -18.39 4.30
C ILE A 363 2.76 -17.07 4.36
N ALA A 364 1.57 -16.94 3.76
CA ALA A 364 0.74 -15.75 4.00
C ALA A 364 0.37 -15.69 5.49
N THR A 365 1.08 -14.86 6.27
CA THR A 365 0.77 -14.65 7.68
C THR A 365 -0.71 -14.27 7.75
N GLY A 366 -1.48 -14.82 8.69
CA GLY A 366 -2.93 -14.61 8.76
C GLY A 366 -3.38 -13.13 8.75
N VAL A 367 -2.44 -12.20 8.97
CA VAL A 367 -2.58 -10.75 8.86
C VAL A 367 -2.85 -10.27 7.43
N GLU A 368 -2.28 -10.88 6.39
CA GLU A 368 -2.51 -10.49 4.99
C GLU A 368 -3.95 -10.81 4.55
N ARG A 369 -4.47 -11.99 4.94
CA ARG A 369 -5.87 -12.39 4.68
C ARG A 369 -6.90 -11.48 5.38
N MET A 370 -6.50 -10.74 6.41
CA MET A 370 -7.35 -9.76 7.13
C MET A 370 -7.40 -8.38 6.46
N ASN A 371 -6.47 -8.08 5.55
CA ASN A 371 -6.34 -6.75 4.94
C ASN A 371 -6.85 -6.69 3.49
N ALA A 372 -7.80 -7.55 3.08
CA ALA A 372 -8.48 -7.38 1.81
C ALA A 372 -9.10 -5.98 1.77
N GLY A 373 -8.45 -5.09 1.02
CA GLY A 373 -8.92 -3.74 0.77
C GLY A 373 -10.20 -3.78 -0.06
N PRO A 374 -10.89 -2.64 -0.24
CA PRO A 374 -12.00 -2.60 -1.15
C PRO A 374 -11.57 -2.99 -2.57
N PRO A 375 -12.50 -3.55 -3.35
CA PRO A 375 -12.35 -3.74 -4.78
C PRO A 375 -11.88 -2.46 -5.50
N MET A 376 -11.11 -2.64 -6.58
CA MET A 376 -10.54 -1.51 -7.33
C MET A 376 -11.62 -0.60 -7.92
N ASP A 377 -12.73 -1.16 -8.38
CA ASP A 377 -13.87 -0.40 -8.92
C ASP A 377 -14.57 0.47 -7.87
N VAL A 378 -14.58 0.03 -6.61
CA VAL A 378 -15.05 0.85 -5.48
C VAL A 378 -14.06 1.98 -5.19
N LEU A 379 -12.75 1.72 -5.27
CA LEU A 379 -11.73 2.77 -5.13
C LEU A 379 -11.75 3.78 -6.27
N GLY A 380 -11.95 3.33 -7.50
CA GLY A 380 -12.16 4.18 -8.66
C GLY A 380 -13.38 5.09 -8.47
N ALA A 381 -14.48 4.54 -7.97
CA ALA A 381 -15.67 5.31 -7.60
C ALA A 381 -15.39 6.38 -6.55
N ILE A 382 -14.71 6.01 -5.45
CA ILE A 382 -14.35 6.94 -4.38
C ILE A 382 -13.43 8.04 -4.93
N ALA A 383 -12.37 7.67 -5.64
CA ALA A 383 -11.44 8.62 -6.23
C ALA A 383 -12.14 9.59 -7.19
N LEU A 384 -12.97 9.07 -8.11
CA LEU A 384 -13.64 9.88 -9.13
C LEU A 384 -14.59 10.89 -8.49
N ILE A 385 -15.48 10.45 -7.59
CA ILE A 385 -16.45 11.35 -6.95
C ILE A 385 -15.72 12.41 -6.12
N ARG A 386 -14.61 12.06 -5.44
CA ARG A 386 -13.80 13.04 -4.70
C ARG A 386 -13.15 14.07 -5.60
N LEU A 387 -12.55 13.65 -6.72
CA LEU A 387 -11.96 14.58 -7.69
C LEU A 387 -13.03 15.53 -8.25
N LEU A 388 -14.21 15.01 -8.60
CA LEU A 388 -15.36 15.82 -9.03
C LEU A 388 -15.83 16.78 -7.93
N ALA A 389 -15.89 16.34 -6.67
CA ALA A 389 -16.26 17.18 -5.54
C ALA A 389 -15.25 18.31 -5.30
N VAL A 390 -13.95 18.05 -5.44
CA VAL A 390 -12.90 19.09 -5.35
C VAL A 390 -13.04 20.09 -6.50
N LEU A 391 -13.29 19.63 -7.73
CA LEU A 391 -13.53 20.51 -8.87
C LEU A 391 -14.80 21.36 -8.67
N ALA A 392 -15.87 20.78 -8.13
CA ALA A 392 -17.09 21.50 -7.80
C ALA A 392 -16.83 22.57 -6.71
N HIS A 393 -16.12 22.19 -5.65
CA HIS A 393 -15.76 23.09 -4.54
C HIS A 393 -14.99 24.33 -5.03
N ARG A 394 -14.10 24.14 -6.01
CA ARG A 394 -13.29 25.20 -6.61
C ARG A 394 -13.96 25.91 -7.79
N ASN A 395 -15.24 25.65 -8.04
CA ASN A 395 -15.99 26.13 -9.21
C ASN A 395 -15.32 25.79 -10.56
N GLY A 396 -14.49 24.74 -10.61
CA GLY A 396 -13.80 24.28 -11.81
C GLY A 396 -14.66 23.36 -12.67
N LEU A 397 -15.58 22.60 -12.05
CA LEU A 397 -16.35 21.56 -12.73
C LEU A 397 -17.18 22.07 -13.91
N THR A 398 -17.85 23.21 -13.75
CA THR A 398 -18.65 23.84 -14.81
C THR A 398 -17.79 24.46 -15.92
N ASN A 399 -16.59 24.94 -15.57
CA ASN A 399 -15.69 25.60 -16.51
C ASN A 399 -15.05 24.63 -17.50
N ILE A 400 -14.87 23.35 -17.14
CA ILE A 400 -14.25 22.34 -18.02
C ILE A 400 -15.02 22.19 -19.33
N GLN A 401 -16.36 22.24 -19.28
CA GLN A 401 -17.21 22.14 -20.47
C GLN A 401 -17.04 23.33 -21.44
N LEU A 402 -16.54 24.46 -20.95
CA LEU A 402 -16.33 25.68 -21.75
C LEU A 402 -14.93 25.76 -22.37
N LEU A 403 -14.04 24.83 -22.04
CA LEU A 403 -12.67 24.83 -22.55
C LEU A 403 -12.63 24.46 -24.04
N HIS A 404 -11.88 25.22 -24.84
CA HIS A 404 -11.63 24.91 -26.26
C HIS A 404 -10.24 24.31 -26.51
N LYS A 405 -9.34 24.39 -25.51
CA LYS A 405 -7.97 23.88 -25.57
C LYS A 405 -7.64 23.18 -24.25
N PRO A 406 -6.80 22.12 -24.27
CA PRO A 406 -6.37 21.47 -23.06
C PRO A 406 -5.65 22.47 -22.14
N PRO A 407 -5.92 22.46 -20.83
CA PRO A 407 -5.18 23.26 -19.87
C PRO A 407 -3.67 23.02 -19.96
N HIS A 408 -2.87 24.08 -19.77
CA HIS A 408 -1.41 23.98 -19.85
C HIS A 408 -0.84 23.19 -18.67
N GLY A 409 -0.24 22.03 -18.94
CA GLY A 409 0.29 21.12 -17.92
C GLY A 409 -0.63 19.93 -17.61
N LEU A 410 -1.65 19.70 -18.44
CA LEU A 410 -2.47 18.50 -18.40
C LEU A 410 -1.60 17.31 -18.76
N SER A 411 -1.81 16.17 -18.10
CA SER A 411 -1.03 14.97 -18.37
C SER A 411 -1.01 14.60 -19.85
N SER A 412 0.14 14.12 -20.33
CA SER A 412 0.30 13.67 -21.71
C SER A 412 -0.64 12.51 -22.08
N THR A 413 -1.11 11.76 -21.08
CA THR A 413 -2.07 10.67 -21.26
C THR A 413 -3.52 11.12 -21.17
N THR A 414 -3.80 12.39 -20.84
CA THR A 414 -5.17 12.89 -20.65
C THR A 414 -5.51 13.95 -21.68
N SER A 415 -6.59 13.73 -22.44
CA SER A 415 -7.06 14.69 -23.44
C SER A 415 -8.20 15.57 -22.91
N LEU A 416 -8.35 16.76 -23.52
CA LEU A 416 -9.48 17.66 -23.24
C LEU A 416 -10.83 16.95 -23.46
N ALA A 417 -10.95 16.18 -24.54
CA ALA A 417 -12.18 15.46 -24.86
C ALA A 417 -12.56 14.46 -23.77
N GLN A 418 -11.58 13.75 -23.19
CA GLN A 418 -11.82 12.83 -22.08
C GLN A 418 -12.28 13.57 -20.82
N ILE A 419 -11.62 14.66 -20.42
CA ILE A 419 -12.07 15.41 -19.22
C ILE A 419 -13.44 16.03 -19.42
N GLN A 420 -13.76 16.52 -20.63
CA GLN A 420 -15.09 17.03 -20.96
C GLN A 420 -16.14 15.93 -20.93
N GLN A 421 -15.86 14.75 -21.47
CA GLN A 421 -16.76 13.61 -21.39
C GLN A 421 -17.02 13.22 -19.93
N ILE A 422 -15.97 13.02 -19.13
CA ILE A 422 -16.09 12.57 -17.74
C ILE A 422 -16.85 13.58 -16.88
N THR A 423 -16.63 14.88 -17.10
CA THR A 423 -17.28 15.97 -16.34
C THR A 423 -18.61 16.42 -16.92
N HIS A 424 -19.10 15.79 -17.99
CA HIS A 424 -20.40 16.12 -18.56
C HIS A 424 -21.51 15.83 -17.54
N PRO A 425 -22.51 16.72 -17.35
CA PRO A 425 -23.56 16.53 -16.35
C PRO A 425 -24.27 15.17 -16.44
N ASP A 426 -24.58 14.70 -17.65
CA ASP A 426 -25.24 13.39 -17.85
C ASP A 426 -24.33 12.19 -17.54
N VAL A 427 -23.02 12.35 -17.70
CA VAL A 427 -22.07 11.31 -17.29
C VAL A 427 -21.98 11.27 -15.77
N ILE A 428 -21.92 12.44 -15.12
CA ILE A 428 -21.89 12.53 -13.65
C ILE A 428 -23.16 11.91 -13.03
N ARG A 429 -24.35 12.19 -13.58
CA ARG A 429 -25.60 11.55 -13.13
C ARG A 429 -25.55 10.03 -13.17
N ARG A 430 -25.05 9.47 -14.28
CA ARG A 430 -24.88 8.00 -14.43
C ARG A 430 -23.85 7.45 -13.45
N VAL A 431 -22.73 8.15 -13.28
CA VAL A 431 -21.67 7.78 -12.33
C VAL A 431 -22.21 7.78 -10.89
N ILE A 432 -23.03 8.76 -10.51
CA ILE A 432 -23.67 8.81 -9.18
C ILE A 432 -24.52 7.55 -8.95
N ALA A 433 -25.37 7.17 -9.91
CA ALA A 433 -26.18 5.95 -9.79
C ALA A 433 -25.31 4.70 -9.59
N ILE A 434 -24.27 4.53 -10.41
CA ILE A 434 -23.31 3.41 -10.29
C ILE A 434 -22.63 3.42 -8.90
N CYS A 435 -22.25 4.60 -8.39
CA CYS A 435 -21.61 4.73 -7.09
C CYS A 435 -22.56 4.37 -5.94
N ILE A 436 -23.84 4.73 -6.04
CA ILE A 436 -24.86 4.34 -5.05
C ILE A 436 -25.03 2.82 -5.04
N ASP A 437 -25.09 2.18 -6.21
CA ASP A 437 -25.18 0.71 -6.30
C ASP A 437 -23.96 0.04 -5.68
N LYS A 438 -22.75 0.53 -5.99
CA LYS A 438 -21.51 0.02 -5.38
C LYS A 438 -21.49 0.22 -3.86
N ALA A 439 -21.95 1.37 -3.36
CA ALA A 439 -22.07 1.61 -1.92
C ALA A 439 -23.04 0.63 -1.25
N ASN A 440 -24.20 0.36 -1.88
CA ASN A 440 -25.15 -0.65 -1.41
C ASN A 440 -24.52 -2.04 -1.37
N SER A 441 -23.82 -2.47 -2.42
CA SER A 441 -23.14 -3.76 -2.44
C SER A 441 -22.11 -3.90 -1.30
N GLN A 442 -21.39 -2.83 -0.96
CA GLN A 442 -20.46 -2.83 0.17
C GLN A 442 -21.19 -2.88 1.53
N VAL A 443 -22.32 -2.19 1.67
CA VAL A 443 -23.18 -2.28 2.87
C VAL A 443 -23.74 -3.69 3.05
N GLU A 444 -24.17 -4.33 1.97
CA GLU A 444 -24.67 -5.71 1.96
C GLU A 444 -23.56 -6.70 2.31
N ALA A 445 -22.38 -6.58 1.71
CA ALA A 445 -21.20 -7.40 2.03
C ALA A 445 -20.81 -7.27 3.51
N GLY A 446 -20.82 -6.04 4.04
CA GLY A 446 -20.61 -5.79 5.46
C GLY A 446 -21.68 -6.47 6.34
N SER A 447 -22.95 -6.40 5.94
CA SER A 447 -24.07 -7.00 6.65
C SER A 447 -23.99 -8.53 6.68
N GLN A 448 -23.66 -9.16 5.55
CA GLN A 448 -23.47 -10.61 5.44
C GLN A 448 -22.34 -11.12 6.36
N CYS A 449 -21.20 -10.43 6.36
CA CYS A 449 -20.08 -10.77 7.26
C CYS A 449 -20.46 -10.59 8.75
N THR A 450 -21.37 -9.67 9.05
CA THR A 450 -21.83 -9.41 10.42
C THR A 450 -22.69 -10.53 10.98
N ILE A 451 -23.24 -11.44 10.16
CA ILE A 451 -23.96 -12.63 10.65
C ILE A 451 -22.98 -13.58 11.37
N LEU A 452 -21.70 -13.55 10.99
CA LEU A 452 -20.63 -14.43 11.48
C LEU A 452 -19.82 -13.83 12.64
N ARG A 453 -20.41 -12.99 13.53
CA ARG A 453 -19.73 -12.17 14.58
C ARG A 453 -18.72 -12.87 15.50
N LYS A 454 -18.60 -14.19 15.42
CA LYS A 454 -17.62 -14.99 16.18
C LYS A 454 -16.23 -14.99 15.53
N ASP A 455 -16.12 -14.68 14.24
CA ASP A 455 -14.84 -14.65 13.53
C ASP A 455 -14.28 -13.22 13.42
N LEU A 456 -13.07 -13.01 13.95
CA LEU A 456 -12.34 -11.75 13.89
C LEU A 456 -12.05 -11.33 12.44
N VAL A 457 -11.79 -12.29 11.56
CA VAL A 457 -11.51 -12.04 10.15
C VAL A 457 -12.79 -11.53 9.46
N ALA A 458 -13.93 -12.21 9.67
CA ALA A 458 -15.23 -11.74 9.18
C ALA A 458 -15.59 -10.34 9.71
N CYS A 459 -15.37 -10.05 10.99
CA CYS A 459 -15.60 -8.71 11.54
C CYS A 459 -14.69 -7.65 10.90
N THR A 460 -13.43 -7.97 10.65
CA THR A 460 -12.48 -7.05 10.00
C THR A 460 -12.89 -6.78 8.55
N ARG A 461 -13.28 -7.82 7.79
CA ARG A 461 -13.83 -7.67 6.43
C ARG A 461 -15.09 -6.81 6.43
N ALA A 462 -16.00 -7.04 7.38
CA ALA A 462 -17.21 -6.22 7.53
C ALA A 462 -16.86 -4.75 7.78
N CYS A 463 -15.89 -4.47 8.65
CA CYS A 463 -15.42 -3.11 8.91
C CYS A 463 -14.86 -2.44 7.64
N ASN A 464 -14.04 -3.15 6.86
CA ASN A 464 -13.48 -2.63 5.61
C ASN A 464 -14.58 -2.33 4.57
N ALA A 465 -15.59 -3.19 4.47
CA ALA A 465 -16.72 -3.00 3.56
C ALA A 465 -17.54 -1.76 3.95
N TYR A 466 -17.94 -1.65 5.23
CA TYR A 466 -18.65 -0.46 5.70
C TYR A 466 -17.81 0.81 5.59
N HIS A 467 -16.51 0.75 5.85
CA HIS A 467 -15.62 1.90 5.73
C HIS A 467 -15.56 2.39 4.27
N SER A 468 -15.42 1.48 3.32
CA SER A 468 -15.37 1.83 1.89
C SER A 468 -16.71 2.37 1.38
N ALA A 469 -17.84 1.77 1.82
CA ALA A 469 -19.17 2.33 1.57
C ALA A 469 -19.29 3.74 2.14
N THR A 470 -18.81 3.97 3.36
CA THR A 470 -18.85 5.28 4.00
C THR A 470 -18.03 6.30 3.24
N GLU A 471 -16.78 5.99 2.86
CA GLU A 471 -15.93 6.90 2.08
C GLU A 471 -16.62 7.34 0.77
N LEU A 472 -17.27 6.41 0.07
CA LEU A 472 -17.99 6.69 -1.17
C LEU A 472 -19.21 7.58 -0.93
N LEU A 473 -20.02 7.26 0.09
CA LEU A 473 -21.21 8.02 0.44
C LEU A 473 -20.86 9.45 0.91
N VAL A 474 -19.77 9.61 1.66
CA VAL A 474 -19.25 10.94 2.04
C VAL A 474 -18.83 11.74 0.81
N ALA A 475 -18.14 11.10 -0.13
CA ALA A 475 -17.74 11.76 -1.37
C ALA A 475 -18.98 12.21 -2.17
N LEU A 476 -20.03 11.39 -2.26
CA LEU A 476 -21.29 11.73 -2.94
C LEU A 476 -22.01 12.90 -2.29
N VAL A 477 -22.08 12.93 -0.95
CA VAL A 477 -22.63 14.07 -0.20
C VAL A 477 -21.81 15.33 -0.50
N GLY A 478 -20.48 15.24 -0.46
CA GLY A 478 -19.58 16.35 -0.77
C GLY A 478 -19.77 16.88 -2.20
N LEU A 479 -19.93 16.01 -3.19
CA LEU A 479 -20.21 16.42 -4.57
C LEU A 479 -21.53 17.18 -4.68
N ASN A 480 -22.59 16.69 -4.05
CA ASN A 480 -23.88 17.36 -4.06
C ASN A 480 -23.81 18.74 -3.38
N ASP A 481 -23.17 18.81 -2.21
CA ASP A 481 -23.07 20.05 -1.43
C ASP A 481 -22.23 21.10 -2.18
N HIS A 482 -21.09 20.70 -2.72
CA HIS A 482 -20.19 21.59 -3.45
C HIS A 482 -20.69 21.98 -4.85
N SER A 483 -21.62 21.23 -5.43
CA SER A 483 -22.27 21.59 -6.70
C SER A 483 -23.52 22.45 -6.52
N GLY A 484 -23.81 22.94 -5.31
CA GLY A 484 -25.00 23.74 -5.04
C GLY A 484 -26.29 22.95 -5.19
N SER A 485 -26.27 21.65 -4.85
CA SER A 485 -27.38 20.72 -5.00
C SER A 485 -27.82 20.44 -6.45
N LEU A 486 -26.95 20.66 -7.44
CA LEU A 486 -27.23 20.36 -8.85
C LEU A 486 -27.63 18.89 -9.08
N TYR A 487 -27.07 17.98 -8.27
CA TYR A 487 -27.32 16.54 -8.33
C TYR A 487 -28.22 16.02 -7.20
N GLY A 488 -28.99 16.93 -6.56
CA GLY A 488 -29.76 16.59 -5.36
C GLY A 488 -30.82 15.51 -5.58
N LYS A 489 -31.36 15.41 -6.81
CA LYS A 489 -32.32 14.36 -7.18
C LYS A 489 -31.64 12.99 -7.23
N GLU A 490 -30.47 12.93 -7.85
CA GLU A 490 -29.69 11.70 -8.01
C GLU A 490 -29.08 11.23 -6.68
N THR A 491 -28.80 12.14 -5.75
CA THR A 491 -28.26 11.82 -4.42
C THR A 491 -29.32 11.71 -3.31
N GLN A 492 -30.61 11.66 -3.66
CA GLN A 492 -31.69 11.56 -2.68
C GLN A 492 -31.50 10.30 -1.80
N GLY A 493 -31.53 10.46 -0.47
CA GLY A 493 -31.39 9.36 0.48
C GLY A 493 -29.95 8.90 0.76
N VAL A 494 -28.95 9.45 0.05
CA VAL A 494 -27.52 9.15 0.31
C VAL A 494 -27.13 9.50 1.75
N ARG A 495 -27.61 10.62 2.29
CA ARG A 495 -27.35 11.01 3.69
C ARG A 495 -27.93 10.01 4.69
N GLN A 496 -29.13 9.50 4.41
CA GLN A 496 -29.75 8.48 5.26
C GLN A 496 -28.96 7.16 5.23
N MET A 497 -28.50 6.75 4.05
CA MET A 497 -27.63 5.59 3.88
C MET A 497 -26.32 5.79 4.64
N LEU A 498 -25.67 6.95 4.49
CA LEU A 498 -24.43 7.30 5.18
C LEU A 498 -24.56 7.19 6.70
N ALA A 499 -25.62 7.79 7.28
CA ALA A 499 -25.87 7.74 8.72
C ALA A 499 -26.07 6.31 9.24
N LYS A 500 -26.75 5.45 8.47
CA LYS A 500 -26.94 4.03 8.81
C LYS A 500 -25.61 3.27 8.74
N THR A 501 -24.88 3.42 7.65
CA THR A 501 -23.58 2.77 7.42
C THR A 501 -22.56 3.12 8.50
N LEU A 502 -22.44 4.41 8.84
CA LEU A 502 -21.58 4.87 9.94
C LEU A 502 -21.98 4.25 11.29
N GLY A 503 -23.28 4.17 11.57
CA GLY A 503 -23.79 3.53 12.77
C GLY A 503 -23.45 2.03 12.83
N SER A 504 -23.58 1.31 11.71
CA SER A 504 -23.20 -0.10 11.60
C SER A 504 -21.70 -0.30 11.78
N ALA A 505 -20.87 0.54 11.15
CA ALA A 505 -19.42 0.54 11.36
C ALA A 505 -19.06 0.78 12.83
N ALA A 506 -19.67 1.78 13.48
CA ALA A 506 -19.45 2.06 14.90
C ALA A 506 -19.79 0.85 15.79
N SER A 507 -20.90 0.15 15.49
CA SER A 507 -21.29 -1.05 16.23
C SER A 507 -20.27 -2.18 16.11
N LEU A 508 -19.64 -2.36 14.95
CA LEU A 508 -18.60 -3.36 14.76
C LEU A 508 -17.30 -2.96 15.43
N TRP A 509 -16.91 -1.69 15.36
CA TRP A 509 -15.73 -1.20 16.04
C TRP A 509 -15.85 -1.33 17.57
N LEU A 510 -17.04 -1.13 18.14
CA LEU A 510 -17.32 -1.43 19.55
C LEU A 510 -17.08 -2.90 19.88
N HIS A 511 -17.59 -3.82 19.04
CA HIS A 511 -17.40 -5.26 19.20
C HIS A 511 -15.91 -5.65 19.16
N LEU A 512 -15.14 -5.00 18.27
CA LEU A 512 -13.69 -5.16 18.16
C LEU A 512 -12.88 -4.40 19.23
N LYS A 513 -13.56 -3.72 20.18
CA LYS A 513 -12.94 -2.87 21.21
C LYS A 513 -12.02 -1.78 20.65
N ARG A 514 -12.27 -1.32 19.42
CA ARG A 514 -11.56 -0.19 18.79
C ARG A 514 -12.32 1.10 19.07
N TYR A 515 -12.23 1.55 20.31
CA TYR A 515 -13.13 2.58 20.84
C TYR A 515 -12.98 3.95 20.14
N SER A 516 -11.77 4.39 19.76
CA SER A 516 -11.60 5.64 18.98
C SER A 516 -12.35 5.60 17.64
N SER A 517 -12.16 4.52 16.85
CA SER A 517 -12.85 4.34 15.57
C SER A 517 -14.36 4.25 15.75
N ALA A 518 -14.82 3.54 16.78
CA ALA A 518 -16.24 3.46 17.11
C ALA A 518 -16.83 4.83 17.44
N TYR A 519 -16.11 5.62 18.25
CA TYR A 519 -16.53 6.95 18.66
C TYR A 519 -16.61 7.91 17.48
N ALA A 520 -15.54 7.97 16.65
CA ALA A 520 -15.50 8.78 15.44
C ALA A 520 -16.68 8.48 14.51
N CYS A 521 -16.91 7.20 14.20
CA CYS A 521 -18.04 6.78 13.36
C CYS A 521 -19.40 7.12 13.99
N ALA A 522 -19.57 6.90 15.30
CA ALA A 522 -20.85 7.15 15.97
C ALA A 522 -21.20 8.65 16.02
N VAL A 523 -20.24 9.51 16.34
CA VAL A 523 -20.44 10.97 16.33
C VAL A 523 -20.76 11.47 14.92
N ALA A 524 -20.02 10.98 13.92
CA ALA A 524 -20.29 11.29 12.53
C ALA A 524 -21.68 10.82 12.08
N ALA A 525 -22.12 9.64 12.55
CA ALA A 525 -23.45 9.11 12.26
C ALA A 525 -24.56 9.99 12.87
N VAL A 526 -24.36 10.53 14.08
CA VAL A 526 -25.29 11.46 14.72
C VAL A 526 -25.40 12.75 13.91
N ARG A 527 -24.26 13.39 13.60
CA ARG A 527 -24.24 14.64 12.81
C ARG A 527 -24.92 14.45 11.46
N THR A 528 -24.51 13.41 10.72
CA THR A 528 -25.11 13.08 9.41
C THR A 528 -26.61 12.87 9.52
N ALA A 529 -27.08 12.18 10.56
CA ALA A 529 -28.52 11.93 10.77
C ALA A 529 -29.30 13.19 11.16
N GLU A 530 -28.64 14.16 11.81
CA GLU A 530 -29.22 15.45 12.16
C GLU A 530 -29.33 16.38 10.96
N ASP A 531 -28.39 16.27 10.00
CA ASP A 531 -28.33 17.03 8.76
C ASP A 531 -29.25 16.47 7.65
N ILE A 532 -30.02 15.40 7.89
CA ILE A 532 -30.97 14.86 6.92
C ILE A 532 -32.15 15.83 6.79
N PRO A 533 -32.47 16.32 5.56
CA PRO A 533 -33.65 17.14 5.33
C PRO A 533 -34.93 16.45 5.81
N GLU A 534 -35.89 17.19 6.36
CA GLU A 534 -37.16 16.61 6.82
C GLU A 534 -37.91 15.88 5.69
N SER A 535 -37.79 16.39 4.46
CA SER A 535 -38.34 15.79 3.24
C SER A 535 -37.79 14.39 2.93
N GLU A 536 -36.62 14.03 3.45
CA GLU A 536 -36.00 12.71 3.27
C GLU A 536 -36.33 11.73 4.42
N GLY A 537 -37.21 12.13 5.35
CA GLY A 537 -37.67 11.25 6.43
C GLY A 537 -36.62 11.05 7.52
N ARG A 538 -36.19 12.16 8.14
CA ARG A 538 -35.31 12.14 9.32
C ARG A 538 -35.90 11.24 10.41
N ASN A 539 -35.12 10.25 10.86
CA ASN A 539 -35.56 9.25 11.85
C ASN A 539 -34.91 9.48 13.22
N PRO A 540 -35.64 9.98 14.24
CA PRO A 540 -35.12 10.23 15.58
C PRO A 540 -34.55 8.99 16.28
N ALA A 541 -35.06 7.79 15.96
CA ALA A 541 -34.57 6.55 16.56
C ALA A 541 -33.13 6.23 16.14
N ILE A 542 -32.75 6.55 14.89
CA ILE A 542 -31.37 6.37 14.40
C ILE A 542 -30.42 7.30 15.16
N ILE A 543 -30.83 8.56 15.37
CA ILE A 543 -30.06 9.55 16.14
C ILE A 543 -29.85 9.06 17.57
N ALA A 544 -30.92 8.64 18.26
CA ALA A 544 -30.86 8.14 19.63
C ALA A 544 -29.97 6.89 19.76
N MET A 545 -30.07 5.96 18.80
CA MET A 545 -29.23 4.76 18.75
C MET A 545 -27.74 5.11 18.58
N ASN A 546 -27.40 6.01 17.65
CA ASN A 546 -26.02 6.40 17.41
C ASN A 546 -25.43 7.23 18.56
N ARG A 547 -26.22 8.07 19.24
CA ARG A 547 -25.81 8.75 20.47
C ARG A 547 -25.44 7.76 21.57
N ARG A 548 -26.22 6.68 21.74
CA ARG A 548 -25.89 5.61 22.70
C ARG A 548 -24.55 4.94 22.37
N ARG A 549 -24.31 4.62 21.10
CA ARG A 549 -23.03 4.05 20.64
C ARG A 549 -21.85 4.99 20.89
N ALA A 550 -22.03 6.29 20.66
CA ALA A 550 -20.99 7.29 20.94
C ALA A 550 -20.66 7.35 22.45
N LEU A 551 -21.67 7.33 23.32
CA LEU A 551 -21.46 7.29 24.77
C LEU A 551 -20.74 6.01 25.23
N GLU A 552 -21.13 4.86 24.68
CA GLU A 552 -20.48 3.58 24.97
C GLU A 552 -19.02 3.56 24.51
N ALA A 553 -18.75 4.04 23.29
CA ALA A 553 -17.39 4.13 22.75
C ALA A 553 -16.52 5.07 23.58
N LYS A 554 -17.06 6.24 23.97
CA LYS A 554 -16.36 7.20 24.84
C LYS A 554 -15.97 6.58 26.18
N LYS A 555 -16.91 5.89 26.84
CA LYS A 555 -16.63 5.18 28.10
C LYS A 555 -15.55 4.11 27.92
N GLY A 556 -15.56 3.41 26.78
CA GLY A 556 -14.52 2.44 26.42
C GLY A 556 -13.14 3.09 26.29
N MET A 557 -13.04 4.22 25.58
CA MET A 557 -11.78 4.97 25.43
C MET A 557 -11.21 5.41 26.79
N GLU A 558 -12.05 5.95 27.67
CA GLU A 558 -11.64 6.39 29.00
C GLU A 558 -11.09 5.22 29.83
N THR A 559 -11.73 4.05 29.74
CA THR A 559 -11.30 2.84 30.46
C THR A 559 -10.00 2.26 29.91
N ASP A 560 -9.85 2.20 28.58
CA ASP A 560 -8.69 1.62 27.90
C ASP A 560 -7.43 2.50 28.10
N HIS A 561 -7.60 3.82 28.08
CA HIS A 561 -6.51 4.77 28.36
C HIS A 561 -5.94 4.62 29.78
N HIS A 562 -6.77 4.23 30.75
CA HIS A 562 -6.31 3.91 32.10
C HIS A 562 -5.47 2.62 32.13
N GLN A 563 -5.84 1.58 31.39
CA GLN A 563 -5.07 0.32 31.35
C GLN A 563 -3.68 0.50 30.71
N TYR A 564 -3.58 1.25 29.61
CA TYR A 564 -2.29 1.49 28.95
C TYR A 564 -1.34 2.39 29.76
N LYS A 565 -1.85 3.35 30.53
CA LYS A 565 -1.01 4.16 31.43
C LYS A 565 -0.35 3.35 32.55
N TYR A 566 -0.96 2.25 32.99
CA TYR A 566 -0.36 1.36 33.99
C TYR A 566 0.69 0.42 33.38
N VAL A 567 0.47 -0.07 32.15
CA VAL A 567 1.43 -0.95 31.46
C VAL A 567 2.69 -0.21 31.02
N LEU A 568 2.61 1.07 30.66
CA LEU A 568 3.77 1.88 30.27
C LEU A 568 4.52 2.53 31.45
N ARG A 569 4.06 2.35 32.69
CA ARG A 569 4.74 2.79 33.92
C ARG A 569 5.51 1.67 34.64
N LEU A 570 5.34 0.43 34.19
CA LEU A 570 6.15 -0.73 34.55
C LEU A 570 7.19 -0.96 33.44
#